data_AF-A0A8X7N5D6-F1
#
_entry.id   AF-A0A8X7N5D6-F1
#
_cell.length_a   1.000
_cell.length_b   1.000
_cell.length_c   1.000
_cell.angle_alpha   90.00
_cell.angle_beta   90.00
_cell.angle_gamma   90.00
#
_symmetry.space_group_name_H-M   'P 1'
#
loop_
_entity.id
_entity.type
_entity.pdbx_description
1 polymer ?
#
loop_
_entity_poly.entity_id
_entity_poly.type
_entity_poly.pdbx_seq_one_letter_code
_entity_poly.pdbx_strand_id
1 'polypeptide(L)'
;MNFIFKSKQRTPADLVRSVRESINRLDAGGGAPGNGSGNGSNGSGSAGAGASASGSSSSPFGSGINIGMGSSSSGASGVSSSSGSGSSDSRRKATEELTRSLGQIKAILFGAEGDGSSSSSALTNGSFNSNSNSSSDPSPELVAQLAQEVYANDILHLLLLHIWRLEFEARKDVAQIFNNLLRRQVGSRWPTVEYLNSRPAIIFAALKGYENPDVALNTGMILREMLRHESLAQILLESDRFYSFPDYIEKTTFGISCDAFSNFKETLTRHKPMVAAYLEKNYDRFFNMYTTLLQSPNYVTKRQSLKLLGEILLDRTNFNVMTRYISNEDNLKMMMNLLRDKSKNIQFEAFHVFKVFVANPRKPPVIENILRRNRDRLVSFLSNFHNDRDDEQFVDEKQYVLQIIESTGQPPQRAAA
;
A
#
# COMPACT_ATOMS: atom_id res chain seq x y z
N MET A 1 17.32 51.20 -14.14
CA MET A 1 16.03 50.60 -14.56
C MET A 1 16.11 49.11 -14.30
N ASN A 2 15.53 48.62 -13.20
CA ASN A 2 15.37 47.19 -12.99
C ASN A 2 14.18 46.72 -13.82
N PHE A 3 14.45 46.08 -14.95
CA PHE A 3 13.46 45.33 -15.69
C PHE A 3 13.08 44.09 -14.87
N ILE A 4 12.08 44.25 -13.99
CA ILE A 4 11.36 43.12 -13.41
C ILE A 4 10.57 42.51 -14.56
N PHE A 5 11.12 41.46 -15.18
CA PHE A 5 10.35 40.54 -16.00
C PHE A 5 9.32 39.87 -15.08
N LYS A 6 8.13 40.48 -14.94
CA LYS A 6 6.95 39.74 -14.49
C LYS A 6 6.66 38.72 -15.59
N SER A 7 7.12 37.48 -15.40
CA SER A 7 6.73 36.36 -16.26
C SER A 7 5.20 36.36 -16.34
N LYS A 8 4.65 36.48 -17.54
CA LYS A 8 3.20 36.51 -17.78
C LYS A 8 2.57 35.30 -17.09
N GLN A 9 1.62 35.54 -16.18
CA GLN A 9 0.96 34.47 -15.43
C GLN A 9 0.21 33.60 -16.44
N ARG A 10 0.61 32.32 -16.55
CA ARG A 10 -0.01 31.37 -17.47
C ARG A 10 -1.43 31.06 -17.03
N THR A 11 -2.34 30.91 -17.99
CA THR A 11 -3.71 30.49 -17.67
C THR A 11 -3.71 29.02 -17.20
N PRO A 12 -4.73 28.57 -16.45
CA PRO A 12 -4.84 27.16 -16.09
C PRO A 12 -4.78 26.19 -17.28
N ALA A 13 -5.39 26.57 -18.42
CA ALA A 13 -5.34 25.79 -19.65
C ALA A 13 -3.92 25.72 -20.23
N ASP A 14 -3.18 26.83 -20.24
CA ASP A 14 -1.78 26.85 -20.70
C ASP A 14 -0.88 25.96 -19.82
N LEU A 15 -1.11 25.95 -18.51
CA LEU A 15 -0.37 25.12 -17.57
C LEU A 15 -0.62 23.63 -17.81
N VAL A 16 -1.89 23.24 -17.92
CA VAL A 16 -2.29 21.86 -18.20
C VAL A 16 -1.73 21.37 -19.53
N ARG A 17 -1.81 22.21 -20.58
CA ARG A 17 -1.21 21.92 -21.89
C ARG A 17 0.31 21.76 -21.79
N SER A 18 0.99 22.65 -21.07
CA SER A 18 2.44 22.59 -20.84
C SER A 18 2.87 21.30 -20.15
N VAL A 19 2.11 20.86 -19.13
CA VAL A 19 2.34 19.57 -18.44
C VAL A 19 2.22 18.40 -19.42
N ARG A 20 1.12 18.34 -20.19
CA ARG A 20 0.89 17.27 -21.17
C ARG A 20 1.99 17.22 -22.23
N GLU A 21 2.33 18.35 -22.83
CA GLU A 21 3.36 18.43 -23.87
C GLU A 21 4.74 18.03 -23.32
N SER A 22 5.06 18.42 -22.09
CA SER A 22 6.31 18.05 -21.44
C SER A 22 6.40 16.55 -21.18
N ILE A 23 5.33 15.92 -20.68
CA ILE A 23 5.26 14.45 -20.48
C ILE A 23 5.45 13.72 -21.81
N ASN A 24 4.74 14.12 -22.86
CA ASN A 24 4.86 13.51 -24.19
C ASN A 24 6.29 13.61 -24.76
N ARG A 25 6.99 14.73 -24.50
CA ARG A 25 8.40 14.90 -24.89
C ARG A 25 9.33 13.99 -24.12
N LEU A 26 9.06 13.74 -22.84
CA LEU A 26 9.81 12.77 -22.05
C LEU A 26 9.66 11.36 -22.63
N ASP A 27 8.47 11.02 -23.14
CA ASP A 27 8.16 9.73 -23.78
C ASP A 27 8.79 9.53 -25.15
N ALA A 28 8.74 10.53 -26.03
CA ALA A 28 9.30 10.44 -27.37
C ALA A 28 10.83 10.17 -27.38
N GLY A 29 11.55 10.52 -26.32
CA GLY A 29 12.99 10.24 -26.18
C GLY A 29 13.32 8.88 -25.56
N GLY A 30 12.32 8.08 -25.15
CA GLY A 30 12.52 6.79 -24.50
C GLY A 30 12.23 5.65 -25.45
N GLY A 31 13.27 5.04 -26.04
CA GLY A 31 13.14 3.76 -26.72
C GLY A 31 12.49 2.74 -25.80
N ALA A 32 11.50 2.01 -26.30
CA ALA A 32 10.79 0.95 -25.57
C ALA A 32 11.79 -0.09 -25.01
N PRO A 33 11.52 -0.74 -23.87
CA PRO A 33 12.23 -1.96 -23.51
C PRO A 33 11.95 -2.99 -24.60
N GLY A 34 13.01 -3.51 -25.23
CA GLY A 34 12.93 -4.40 -26.38
C GLY A 34 12.03 -5.61 -26.09
N ASN A 35 10.94 -5.71 -26.83
CA ASN A 35 10.12 -6.91 -26.91
C ASN A 35 10.91 -7.93 -27.75
N GLY A 36 11.56 -8.88 -27.08
CA GLY A 36 12.26 -10.00 -27.73
C GLY A 36 11.26 -10.89 -28.46
N SER A 37 10.98 -10.55 -29.73
CA SER A 37 10.26 -11.43 -30.65
C SER A 37 11.19 -12.55 -31.09
N GLY A 38 11.08 -13.70 -30.42
CA GLY A 38 11.68 -14.95 -30.87
C GLY A 38 10.92 -15.46 -32.09
N ASN A 39 11.56 -15.37 -33.25
CA ASN A 39 11.08 -15.94 -34.51
C ASN A 39 11.19 -17.48 -34.45
N GLY A 40 10.13 -18.19 -34.84
CA GLY A 40 10.11 -19.64 -34.93
C GLY A 40 10.66 -20.15 -36.26
N SER A 41 11.32 -21.31 -36.22
CA SER A 41 11.34 -22.27 -37.34
C SER A 41 11.87 -23.65 -36.90
N ASN A 42 10.97 -24.64 -36.99
CA ASN A 42 11.12 -26.06 -37.36
C ASN A 42 12.35 -26.90 -36.97
N GLY A 43 12.07 -28.11 -36.45
CA GLY A 43 12.98 -29.26 -36.51
C GLY A 43 12.53 -30.46 -35.68
N SER A 44 11.82 -31.38 -36.33
CA SER A 44 11.43 -32.72 -35.85
C SER A 44 12.62 -33.62 -35.47
N GLY A 45 12.47 -34.45 -34.43
CA GLY A 45 13.38 -35.57 -34.16
C GLY A 45 13.03 -36.34 -32.87
N SER A 46 12.72 -37.63 -33.01
CA SER A 46 12.28 -38.57 -31.97
C SER A 46 13.42 -39.26 -31.21
N ALA A 47 13.03 -39.98 -30.14
CA ALA A 47 13.77 -40.96 -29.31
C ALA A 47 14.59 -40.34 -28.17
N GLY A 48 14.70 -40.91 -26.97
CA GLY A 48 14.34 -42.20 -26.40
C GLY A 48 14.81 -42.20 -24.92
N ALA A 49 14.38 -43.19 -24.16
CA ALA A 49 14.50 -43.32 -22.70
C ALA A 49 15.93 -43.24 -22.09
N GLY A 50 16.02 -43.00 -20.76
CA GLY A 50 17.23 -43.34 -20.01
C GLY A 50 17.34 -42.71 -18.61
N ALA A 51 17.39 -43.54 -17.57
CA ALA A 51 17.38 -43.22 -16.15
C ALA A 51 18.70 -42.63 -15.55
N SER A 52 18.52 -41.99 -14.39
CA SER A 52 19.28 -42.12 -13.14
C SER A 52 20.66 -41.46 -12.88
N ALA A 53 20.74 -40.97 -11.63
CA ALA A 53 21.86 -41.02 -10.67
C ALA A 53 22.83 -39.83 -10.53
N SER A 54 22.68 -39.15 -9.37
CA SER A 54 23.67 -38.76 -8.34
C SER A 54 25.12 -38.40 -8.71
N GLY A 55 25.63 -37.32 -8.09
CA GLY A 55 27.07 -37.14 -7.88
C GLY A 55 27.46 -35.76 -7.36
N SER A 56 27.83 -35.71 -6.09
CA SER A 56 28.34 -34.56 -5.33
C SER A 56 29.79 -34.18 -5.66
N SER A 57 30.15 -32.95 -5.26
CA SER A 57 31.36 -32.54 -4.51
C SER A 57 32.42 -31.64 -5.17
N SER A 58 32.71 -30.57 -4.43
CA SER A 58 34.03 -29.99 -4.06
C SER A 58 34.85 -29.15 -5.06
N SER A 59 35.00 -27.87 -4.68
CA SER A 59 36.18 -26.97 -4.79
C SER A 59 37.48 -27.62 -4.24
N PRO A 60 38.71 -27.00 -4.20
CA PRO A 60 39.04 -25.56 -4.32
C PRO A 60 40.44 -25.20 -4.95
N PHE A 61 40.77 -23.89 -4.91
CA PHE A 61 42.10 -23.23 -4.96
C PHE A 61 42.88 -23.07 -6.28
N GLY A 62 43.48 -21.87 -6.45
CA GLY A 62 44.75 -21.72 -7.19
C GLY A 62 45.01 -20.43 -7.97
N SER A 63 45.43 -19.38 -7.26
CA SER A 63 46.37 -18.30 -7.61
C SER A 63 46.92 -18.11 -9.04
N GLY A 64 46.83 -16.86 -9.54
CA GLY A 64 48.01 -15.98 -9.68
C GLY A 64 48.90 -16.03 -10.96
N ILE A 65 49.12 -14.82 -11.49
CA ILE A 65 50.31 -14.31 -12.23
C ILE A 65 50.28 -14.35 -13.78
N ASN A 66 49.89 -13.20 -14.35
CA ASN A 66 50.59 -12.30 -15.28
C ASN A 66 51.63 -12.84 -16.30
N ILE A 67 51.52 -12.41 -17.57
CA ILE A 67 52.52 -11.74 -18.43
C ILE A 67 51.98 -11.69 -19.87
N GLY A 68 52.08 -10.54 -20.54
CA GLY A 68 51.85 -10.46 -21.99
C GLY A 68 51.71 -9.04 -22.54
N MET A 69 52.82 -8.30 -22.63
CA MET A 69 52.96 -7.10 -23.44
C MET A 69 52.63 -7.38 -24.91
N GLY A 70 51.90 -6.46 -25.55
CA GLY A 70 51.61 -6.51 -26.98
C GLY A 70 51.13 -5.15 -27.48
N SER A 71 52.09 -4.26 -27.73
CA SER A 71 51.92 -2.98 -28.41
C SER A 71 51.55 -3.19 -29.89
N SER A 72 50.48 -2.55 -30.37
CA SER A 72 50.41 -2.10 -31.77
C SER A 72 49.45 -0.93 -31.92
N SER A 73 50.04 0.18 -32.33
CA SER A 73 49.40 1.40 -32.80
C SER A 73 48.90 1.21 -34.23
N SER A 74 47.65 1.59 -34.50
CA SER A 74 47.26 2.08 -35.83
C SER A 74 46.11 3.06 -35.68
N GLY A 75 46.38 4.30 -36.09
CA GLY A 75 45.37 5.35 -36.16
C GLY A 75 44.58 5.24 -37.46
N ALA A 76 43.29 5.56 -37.41
CA ALA A 76 42.55 6.05 -38.57
C ALA A 76 41.30 6.81 -38.12
N SER A 77 41.23 8.07 -38.58
CA SER A 77 40.03 8.79 -39.04
C SER A 77 38.84 8.95 -38.10
N GLY A 78 38.64 10.19 -37.66
CA GLY A 78 37.42 10.66 -37.04
C GLY A 78 36.21 10.55 -37.98
N VAL A 79 35.12 10.08 -37.40
CA VAL A 79 33.75 10.36 -37.85
C VAL A 79 33.03 10.83 -36.59
N SER A 80 32.78 12.13 -36.52
CA SER A 80 31.95 12.75 -35.49
C SER A 80 30.50 12.27 -35.65
N SER A 81 30.09 11.30 -34.85
CA SER A 81 28.68 10.97 -34.67
C SER A 81 28.05 11.94 -33.67
N SER A 82 27.58 13.09 -34.17
CA SER A 82 26.85 14.12 -33.43
C SER A 82 25.34 13.82 -33.30
N SER A 83 24.96 12.60 -32.93
CA SER A 83 23.55 12.21 -32.77
C SER A 83 23.11 11.93 -31.32
N GLY A 84 23.99 12.13 -30.33
CA GLY A 84 23.68 11.88 -28.91
C GLY A 84 23.30 13.10 -28.06
N SER A 85 23.62 14.33 -28.48
CA SER A 85 23.51 15.54 -27.63
C SER A 85 22.12 16.23 -27.69
N GLY A 86 21.43 16.17 -28.83
CA GLY A 86 20.13 16.88 -28.98
C GLY A 86 18.99 16.26 -28.17
N SER A 87 19.03 14.94 -27.95
CA SER A 87 17.97 14.23 -27.20
C SER A 87 18.09 14.43 -25.69
N SER A 88 19.30 14.54 -25.14
CA SER A 88 19.52 14.78 -23.71
C SER A 88 19.11 16.20 -23.31
N ASP A 89 19.45 17.20 -24.13
CA ASP A 89 19.07 18.59 -23.89
C ASP A 89 17.56 18.82 -24.02
N SER A 90 16.91 18.15 -24.99
CA SER A 90 15.45 18.19 -25.15
C SER A 90 14.74 17.61 -23.92
N ARG A 91 15.22 16.46 -23.41
CA ARG A 91 14.66 15.82 -22.22
C ARG A 91 14.84 16.69 -20.99
N ARG A 92 16.03 17.26 -20.79
CA ARG A 92 16.30 18.17 -19.67
C ARG A 92 15.38 19.38 -19.67
N LYS A 93 15.21 20.03 -20.83
CA LYS A 93 14.28 21.16 -20.98
C LYS A 93 12.83 20.77 -20.68
N ALA A 94 12.40 19.58 -21.10
CA ALA A 94 11.06 19.07 -20.79
C ALA A 94 10.86 18.83 -19.28
N THR A 95 11.87 18.29 -18.60
CA THR A 95 11.83 18.11 -17.13
C THR A 95 11.75 19.47 -16.40
N GLU A 96 12.61 20.43 -16.77
CA GLU A 96 12.61 21.77 -16.17
C GLU A 96 11.27 22.49 -16.36
N GLU A 97 10.69 22.40 -17.55
CA GLU A 97 9.40 23.01 -17.88
C GLU A 97 8.23 22.33 -17.15
N LEU A 98 8.28 21.00 -16.99
CA LEU A 98 7.29 20.25 -16.22
C LEU A 98 7.33 20.64 -14.74
N THR A 99 8.52 20.67 -14.13
CA THR A 99 8.69 21.09 -12.73
C THR A 99 8.18 22.52 -12.52
N ARG A 100 8.50 23.44 -13.44
CA ARG A 100 7.97 24.81 -13.39
C ARG A 100 6.44 24.85 -13.48
N SER A 101 5.87 24.08 -14.38
CA SER A 101 4.41 24.01 -14.57
C SER A 101 3.71 23.43 -13.33
N LEU A 102 4.27 22.38 -12.73
CA LEU A 102 3.77 21.80 -11.48
C LEU A 102 3.85 22.80 -10.32
N GLY A 103 4.96 23.55 -10.20
CA GLY A 103 5.09 24.61 -9.20
C GLY A 103 4.04 25.72 -9.35
N GLN A 104 3.72 26.12 -10.59
CA GLN A 104 2.67 27.11 -10.86
C GLN A 104 1.27 26.56 -10.56
N ILE A 105 1.00 25.29 -10.87
CA ILE A 105 -0.24 24.59 -10.49
C ILE A 105 -0.35 24.55 -8.96
N LYS A 106 0.73 24.22 -8.24
CA LYS A 106 0.75 24.23 -6.77
C LYS A 106 0.43 25.62 -6.22
N ALA A 107 1.03 26.68 -6.76
CA ALA A 107 0.74 28.05 -6.34
C ALA A 107 -0.73 28.44 -6.54
N ILE A 108 -1.40 27.95 -7.59
CA ILE A 108 -2.84 28.15 -7.78
C ILE A 108 -3.67 27.42 -6.71
N LEU A 109 -3.25 26.20 -6.33
CA LEU A 109 -4.00 25.36 -5.39
C LEU A 109 -3.79 25.73 -3.91
N PHE A 110 -2.61 26.24 -3.54
CA PHE A 110 -2.22 26.48 -2.15
C PHE A 110 -1.95 27.96 -1.81
N GLY A 111 -1.87 28.85 -2.81
CA GLY A 111 -1.38 30.22 -2.62
C GLY A 111 0.15 30.33 -2.72
N ALA A 112 0.67 31.55 -2.67
CA ALA A 112 2.06 31.87 -3.00
C ALA A 112 3.13 31.35 -2.00
N GLU A 113 2.75 30.91 -0.79
CA GLU A 113 3.65 30.40 0.26
C GLU A 113 3.21 29.06 0.84
N GLY A 114 2.67 28.16 0.02
CA GLY A 114 2.31 26.81 0.45
C GLY A 114 3.53 25.90 0.64
N ASP A 115 4.34 26.14 1.67
CA ASP A 115 5.35 25.17 2.11
C ASP A 115 4.66 24.07 2.95
N GLY A 116 4.59 22.87 2.38
CA GLY A 116 3.67 21.79 2.76
C GLY A 116 4.00 21.03 4.05
N SER A 117 4.29 21.72 5.16
CA SER A 117 4.65 21.09 6.44
C SER A 117 3.48 20.92 7.43
N SER A 118 2.27 21.40 7.15
CA SER A 118 1.14 21.23 8.07
C SER A 118 0.33 19.97 7.80
N SER A 119 0.83 18.83 8.28
CA SER A 119 0.01 17.66 8.56
C SER A 119 0.20 17.22 10.01
N SER A 120 -0.46 17.89 10.96
CA SER A 120 -1.03 17.30 12.17
C SER A 120 -1.72 18.39 13.01
N SER A 121 -2.84 18.03 13.62
CA SER A 121 -3.60 18.78 14.65
C SER A 121 -4.22 20.13 14.29
N ALA A 122 -5.55 20.14 14.10
CA ALA A 122 -6.38 21.30 14.40
C ALA A 122 -7.72 20.83 15.00
N LEU A 123 -7.68 20.55 16.30
CA LEU A 123 -8.79 20.76 17.23
C LEU A 123 -8.28 21.77 18.24
N THR A 124 -8.67 23.04 18.13
CA THR A 124 -8.95 23.94 19.27
C THR A 124 -9.42 25.32 18.79
N ASN A 125 -10.45 25.82 19.47
CA ASN A 125 -10.99 27.17 19.40
C ASN A 125 -9.99 28.22 19.90
N GLY A 126 -10.02 29.43 19.33
CA GLY A 126 -9.37 30.60 19.90
C GLY A 126 -9.32 31.80 18.95
N SER A 127 -10.26 32.73 19.10
CA SER A 127 -10.30 34.03 18.43
C SER A 127 -9.20 34.96 18.97
N PHE A 128 -8.39 35.58 18.10
CA PHE A 128 -7.72 36.88 18.33
C PHE A 128 -7.28 37.51 17.00
N ASN A 129 -7.34 38.84 16.93
CA ASN A 129 -7.38 39.67 15.72
C ASN A 129 -6.02 40.34 15.38
N SER A 130 -5.81 40.55 14.07
CA SER A 130 -5.08 41.63 13.38
C SER A 130 -3.56 41.62 13.14
N ASN A 131 -3.28 41.67 11.81
CA ASN A 131 -2.22 42.37 11.06
C ASN A 131 -0.83 41.74 10.87
N SER A 132 -0.67 41.02 9.76
CA SER A 132 0.49 41.17 8.84
C SER A 132 0.09 40.78 7.41
N ASN A 133 0.68 41.47 6.42
CA ASN A 133 0.28 41.52 5.01
C ASN A 133 0.59 40.22 4.22
N SER A 134 -0.32 39.93 3.27
CA SER A 134 -0.23 39.04 2.08
C SER A 134 -0.25 37.51 2.26
N SER A 135 -1.25 36.98 2.95
CA SER A 135 -1.74 35.61 2.69
C SER A 135 -2.83 35.64 1.62
N SER A 136 -2.46 35.58 0.33
CA SER A 136 -3.47 35.50 -0.73
C SER A 136 -4.03 34.08 -0.79
N ASP A 137 -5.22 33.88 -0.23
CA ASP A 137 -5.98 32.65 -0.39
C ASP A 137 -6.13 32.29 -1.89
N PRO A 138 -6.10 30.99 -2.25
CA PRO A 138 -6.21 30.57 -3.64
C PRO A 138 -7.56 31.00 -4.23
N SER A 139 -7.54 31.66 -5.40
CA SER A 139 -8.77 32.10 -6.08
C SER A 139 -9.65 30.90 -6.43
N PRO A 140 -10.90 30.81 -5.89
CA PRO A 140 -11.79 29.68 -6.14
C PRO A 140 -12.10 29.46 -7.62
N GLU A 141 -12.18 30.55 -8.39
CA GLU A 141 -12.43 30.50 -9.84
C GLU A 141 -11.24 29.90 -10.59
N LEU A 142 -10.01 30.32 -10.27
CA LEU A 142 -8.80 29.77 -10.90
C LEU A 142 -8.62 28.29 -10.57
N VAL A 143 -8.90 27.89 -9.32
CA VAL A 143 -8.88 26.48 -8.90
C VAL A 143 -9.95 25.68 -9.66
N ALA A 144 -11.14 26.23 -9.86
CA ALA A 144 -12.21 25.57 -10.62
C ALA A 144 -11.84 25.38 -12.10
N GLN A 145 -11.31 26.42 -12.75
CA GLN A 145 -10.81 26.35 -14.13
C GLN A 145 -9.67 25.33 -14.27
N LEU A 146 -8.70 25.36 -13.35
CA LEU A 146 -7.60 24.40 -13.33
C LEU A 146 -8.10 22.96 -13.18
N ALA A 147 -8.98 22.71 -12.22
CA ALA A 147 -9.56 21.39 -11.99
C ALA A 147 -10.26 20.87 -13.25
N GLN A 148 -11.08 21.71 -13.89
CA GLN A 148 -11.77 21.36 -15.13
C GLN A 148 -10.80 20.96 -16.24
N GLU A 149 -9.74 21.74 -16.45
CA GLU A 149 -8.72 21.44 -17.46
C GLU A 149 -7.95 20.16 -17.14
N VAL A 150 -7.62 19.93 -15.87
CA VAL A 150 -6.97 18.70 -15.39
C VAL A 150 -7.81 17.47 -15.70
N TYR A 151 -9.13 17.53 -15.48
CA TYR A 151 -10.05 16.42 -15.77
C TYR A 151 -10.25 16.22 -17.28
N ALA A 152 -10.46 17.31 -18.03
CA ALA A 152 -10.66 17.25 -19.48
C ALA A 152 -9.45 16.68 -20.21
N ASN A 153 -8.26 16.82 -19.62
CA ASN A 153 -7.00 16.37 -20.21
C ASN A 153 -6.40 15.11 -19.57
N ASP A 154 -7.12 14.43 -18.68
CA ASP A 154 -6.66 13.24 -17.96
C ASP A 154 -5.27 13.38 -17.31
N ILE A 155 -4.93 14.61 -16.87
CA ILE A 155 -3.59 14.93 -16.37
C ILE A 155 -3.22 14.09 -15.16
N LEU A 156 -4.20 13.79 -14.29
CA LEU A 156 -3.99 12.93 -13.12
C LEU A 156 -3.52 11.52 -13.51
N HIS A 157 -4.06 10.96 -14.59
CA HIS A 157 -3.64 9.64 -15.07
C HIS A 157 -2.23 9.69 -15.67
N LEU A 158 -1.98 10.68 -16.54
CA LEU A 158 -0.68 10.88 -17.17
C LEU A 158 0.42 11.11 -16.13
N LEU A 159 0.19 11.98 -15.15
CA LEU A 159 1.17 12.22 -14.09
C LEU A 159 1.51 10.94 -13.32
N LEU A 160 0.52 10.11 -12.99
CA LEU A 160 0.77 8.83 -12.30
C LEU A 160 1.55 7.84 -13.15
N LEU A 161 1.25 7.71 -14.45
CA LEU A 161 1.97 6.78 -15.33
C LEU A 161 3.44 7.17 -15.54
N HIS A 162 3.73 8.47 -15.53
CA HIS A 162 5.07 9.00 -15.82
C HIS A 162 5.81 9.52 -14.57
N ILE A 163 5.24 9.35 -13.37
CA ILE A 163 5.81 9.86 -12.10
C ILE A 163 7.25 9.38 -11.85
N TRP A 164 7.60 8.18 -12.30
CA TRP A 164 8.95 7.61 -12.17
C TRP A 164 10.02 8.35 -12.97
N ARG A 165 9.63 9.11 -14.00
CA ARG A 165 10.55 9.93 -14.81
C ARG A 165 10.82 11.30 -14.20
N LEU A 166 10.04 11.69 -13.19
CA LEU A 166 10.14 13.01 -12.57
C LEU A 166 11.27 13.04 -11.55
N GLU A 167 11.79 14.24 -11.28
CA GLU A 167 12.73 14.47 -10.19
C GLU A 167 12.05 14.39 -8.83
N PHE A 168 12.84 14.22 -7.77
CA PHE A 168 12.33 13.97 -6.42
C PHE A 168 11.29 15.00 -5.96
N GLU A 169 11.55 16.29 -6.14
CA GLU A 169 10.63 17.34 -5.70
C GLU A 169 9.35 17.39 -6.55
N ALA A 170 9.48 17.20 -7.87
CA ALA A 170 8.33 17.12 -8.77
C ALA A 170 7.39 15.95 -8.44
N ARG A 171 7.93 14.81 -7.95
CA ARG A 171 7.09 13.69 -7.48
C ARG A 171 6.24 14.06 -6.26
N LYS A 172 6.81 14.84 -5.33
CA LYS A 172 6.07 15.34 -4.17
C LYS A 172 4.99 16.33 -4.59
N ASP A 173 5.32 17.25 -5.49
CA ASP A 173 4.35 18.22 -6.02
C ASP A 173 3.16 17.50 -6.69
N VAL A 174 3.42 16.44 -7.47
CA VAL A 174 2.36 15.60 -8.04
C VAL A 174 1.46 15.03 -6.96
N ALA A 175 2.02 14.43 -5.90
CA ALA A 175 1.22 13.88 -4.80
C ALA A 175 0.38 14.95 -4.08
N GLN A 176 0.96 16.13 -3.85
CA GLN A 176 0.26 17.26 -3.22
C GLN A 176 -0.88 17.79 -4.09
N ILE A 177 -0.64 18.00 -5.38
CA ILE A 177 -1.66 18.43 -6.36
C ILE A 177 -2.80 17.41 -6.41
N PHE A 178 -2.47 16.13 -6.51
CA PHE A 178 -3.46 15.05 -6.56
C PHE A 178 -4.35 15.04 -5.31
N ASN A 179 -3.73 15.10 -4.13
CA ASN A 179 -4.45 15.05 -2.86
C ASN A 179 -5.28 16.31 -2.61
N ASN A 180 -4.81 17.49 -3.03
CA ASN A 180 -5.58 18.73 -2.95
C ASN A 180 -6.84 18.65 -3.82
N LEU A 181 -6.71 18.19 -5.07
CA LEU A 181 -7.84 18.02 -5.98
C LEU A 181 -8.82 16.96 -5.46
N LEU A 182 -8.35 15.84 -4.90
CA LEU A 182 -9.21 14.83 -4.27
C LEU A 182 -10.06 15.42 -3.14
N ARG A 183 -9.49 16.31 -2.34
CA ARG A 183 -10.17 16.98 -1.22
C ARG A 183 -11.10 18.11 -1.64
N ARG A 184 -11.09 18.50 -2.91
CA ARG A 184 -11.91 19.62 -3.41
C ARG A 184 -13.39 19.25 -3.42
N GLN A 185 -14.19 20.05 -2.73
CA GLN A 185 -15.65 19.97 -2.74
C GLN A 185 -16.26 21.13 -3.52
N VAL A 186 -17.39 20.85 -4.19
CA VAL A 186 -18.26 21.87 -4.80
C VAL A 186 -19.68 21.60 -4.35
N GLY A 187 -20.17 22.39 -3.38
CA GLY A 187 -21.39 22.06 -2.66
C GLY A 187 -21.23 20.75 -1.90
N SER A 188 -22.13 19.79 -2.12
CA SER A 188 -22.06 18.43 -1.55
C SER A 188 -21.29 17.42 -2.41
N ARG A 189 -20.77 17.84 -3.57
CA ARG A 189 -20.13 16.95 -4.54
C ARG A 189 -18.61 16.98 -4.42
N TRP A 190 -18.00 15.89 -4.86
CA TRP A 190 -16.55 15.72 -4.93
C TRP A 190 -16.14 15.47 -6.38
N PRO A 191 -15.91 16.53 -7.19
CA PRO A 191 -15.73 16.40 -8.63
C PRO A 191 -14.57 15.46 -9.03
N THR A 192 -13.46 15.49 -8.29
CA THR A 192 -12.33 14.58 -8.55
C THR A 192 -12.71 13.13 -8.28
N VAL A 193 -13.50 12.85 -7.24
CA VAL A 193 -13.96 11.50 -6.92
C VAL A 193 -14.89 10.98 -8.03
N GLU A 194 -15.80 11.80 -8.52
CA GLU A 194 -16.68 11.46 -9.64
C GLU A 194 -15.87 11.20 -10.93
N TYR A 195 -14.88 12.03 -11.21
CA TYR A 195 -13.94 11.81 -12.31
C TYR A 195 -13.22 10.47 -12.18
N LEU A 196 -12.69 10.12 -11.00
CA LEU A 196 -11.98 8.86 -10.76
C LEU A 196 -12.91 7.63 -10.82
N ASN A 197 -14.16 7.75 -10.40
CA ASN A 197 -15.15 6.67 -10.54
C ASN A 197 -15.37 6.27 -12.01
N SER A 198 -15.34 7.24 -12.93
CA SER A 198 -15.41 6.97 -14.37
C SER A 198 -14.10 6.42 -14.97
N ARG A 199 -13.00 6.39 -14.20
CA ARG A 199 -11.65 6.01 -14.67
C ARG A 199 -10.89 5.14 -13.63
N PRO A 200 -11.38 3.92 -13.31
CA PRO A 200 -10.75 3.02 -12.33
C PRO A 200 -9.25 2.74 -12.55
N ALA A 201 -8.79 2.79 -13.81
CA ALA A 201 -7.39 2.59 -14.18
C ALA A 201 -6.41 3.48 -13.40
N ILE A 202 -6.86 4.65 -12.95
CA ILE A 202 -6.05 5.59 -12.16
C ILE A 202 -5.75 5.03 -10.76
N ILE A 203 -6.74 4.41 -10.12
CA ILE A 203 -6.59 3.77 -8.81
C ILE A 203 -5.60 2.60 -8.91
N PHE A 204 -5.73 1.79 -9.96
CA PHE A 204 -4.82 0.66 -10.18
C PHE A 204 -3.41 1.10 -10.56
N ALA A 205 -3.24 2.23 -11.26
CA ALA A 205 -1.93 2.80 -11.52
C ALA A 205 -1.25 3.26 -10.23
N ALA A 206 -1.98 3.89 -9.31
CA ALA A 206 -1.45 4.27 -8.00
C ALA A 206 -1.03 3.05 -7.17
N LEU A 207 -1.85 1.99 -7.16
CA LEU A 207 -1.51 0.72 -6.52
C LEU A 207 -0.26 0.07 -7.12
N LYS A 208 -0.19 0.00 -8.46
CA LYS A 208 0.95 -0.58 -9.18
C LYS A 208 2.26 0.18 -8.92
N GLY A 209 2.18 1.44 -8.49
CA GLY A 209 3.35 2.22 -8.10
C GLY A 209 4.23 1.56 -7.04
N TYR A 210 3.70 0.63 -6.22
CA TYR A 210 4.49 -0.18 -5.29
C TYR A 210 5.54 -1.09 -5.97
N GLU A 211 5.39 -1.39 -7.26
CA GLU A 211 6.39 -2.15 -8.04
C GLU A 211 7.66 -1.34 -8.31
N ASN A 212 7.61 -0.01 -8.17
CA ASN A 212 8.76 0.86 -8.38
C ASN A 212 9.16 1.55 -7.06
N PRO A 213 10.28 1.14 -6.43
CA PRO A 213 10.73 1.69 -5.16
C PRO A 213 10.92 3.21 -5.13
N ASP A 214 11.27 3.82 -6.26
CA ASP A 214 11.57 5.26 -6.38
C ASP A 214 10.32 6.16 -6.25
N VAL A 215 9.13 5.57 -6.47
CA VAL A 215 7.85 6.32 -6.47
C VAL A 215 6.80 5.71 -5.55
N ALA A 216 7.02 4.49 -5.05
CA ALA A 216 6.08 3.74 -4.24
C ALA A 216 5.44 4.55 -3.10
N LEU A 217 6.23 5.33 -2.36
CA LEU A 217 5.70 6.14 -1.25
C LEU A 217 4.87 7.33 -1.74
N ASN A 218 5.21 7.93 -2.89
CA ASN A 218 4.42 9.02 -3.47
C ASN A 218 3.07 8.49 -3.98
N THR A 219 3.08 7.37 -4.71
CA THR A 219 1.86 6.74 -5.21
C THR A 219 1.03 6.14 -4.08
N GLY A 220 1.67 5.64 -3.02
CA GLY A 220 1.04 5.18 -1.79
C GLY A 220 0.30 6.29 -1.04
N MET A 221 0.88 7.50 -0.95
CA MET A 221 0.20 8.68 -0.39
C MET A 221 -1.04 9.08 -1.21
N ILE A 222 -0.94 9.04 -2.54
CA ILE A 222 -2.07 9.32 -3.44
C ILE A 222 -3.18 8.27 -3.28
N LEU A 223 -2.80 6.99 -3.27
CA LEU A 223 -3.73 5.88 -3.08
C LEU A 223 -4.46 6.03 -1.75
N ARG A 224 -3.74 6.34 -0.67
CA ARG A 224 -4.32 6.54 0.67
C ARG A 224 -5.40 7.61 0.68
N GLU A 225 -5.20 8.71 -0.04
CA GLU A 225 -6.21 9.77 -0.14
C GLU A 225 -7.43 9.30 -0.94
N MET A 226 -7.24 8.54 -2.03
CA MET A 226 -8.37 7.95 -2.76
C MET A 226 -9.21 7.03 -1.86
N LEU A 227 -8.57 6.20 -1.04
CA LEU A 227 -9.23 5.24 -0.15
C LEU A 227 -10.10 5.89 0.93
N ARG A 228 -9.96 7.21 1.16
CA ARG A 228 -10.86 7.96 2.06
C ARG A 228 -12.29 8.06 1.52
N HIS A 229 -12.49 7.90 0.23
CA HIS A 229 -13.79 7.97 -0.42
C HIS A 229 -14.32 6.56 -0.66
N GLU A 230 -15.52 6.28 -0.15
CA GLU A 230 -16.12 4.94 -0.15
C GLU A 230 -16.19 4.34 -1.56
N SER A 231 -16.66 5.10 -2.54
CA SER A 231 -16.79 4.64 -3.93
C SER A 231 -15.46 4.22 -4.58
N LEU A 232 -14.36 4.93 -4.29
CA LEU A 232 -13.03 4.59 -4.84
C LEU A 232 -12.41 3.39 -4.10
N ALA A 233 -12.59 3.33 -2.78
CA ALA A 233 -12.16 2.18 -1.99
C ALA A 233 -12.88 0.89 -2.43
N GLN A 234 -14.18 0.98 -2.72
CA GLN A 234 -14.98 -0.13 -3.23
C GLN A 234 -14.44 -0.66 -4.58
N ILE A 235 -14.11 0.24 -5.51
CA ILE A 235 -13.52 -0.15 -6.81
C ILE A 235 -12.24 -0.96 -6.62
N LEU A 236 -11.37 -0.55 -5.69
CA LEU A 236 -10.16 -1.30 -5.40
C LEU A 236 -10.48 -2.63 -4.74
N LEU A 237 -11.26 -2.62 -3.65
CA LEU A 237 -11.56 -3.79 -2.82
C LEU A 237 -12.23 -4.91 -3.62
N GLU A 238 -13.16 -4.56 -4.51
CA GLU A 238 -13.88 -5.54 -5.34
C GLU A 238 -13.05 -6.04 -6.55
N SER A 239 -11.88 -5.46 -6.82
CA SER A 239 -11.03 -5.86 -7.93
C SER A 239 -10.06 -6.99 -7.57
N ASP A 240 -9.66 -7.79 -8.57
CA ASP A 240 -8.58 -8.77 -8.40
C ASP A 240 -7.24 -8.13 -8.02
N ARG A 241 -7.06 -6.82 -8.31
CA ARG A 241 -5.84 -6.08 -7.98
C ARG A 241 -5.69 -5.88 -6.47
N PHE A 242 -6.76 -5.91 -5.68
CA PHE A 242 -6.66 -5.89 -4.21
C PHE A 242 -5.74 -7.01 -3.69
N TYR A 243 -5.75 -8.17 -4.34
CA TYR A 243 -4.96 -9.34 -3.94
C TYR A 243 -3.47 -9.23 -4.31
N SER A 244 -3.00 -8.10 -4.87
CA SER A 244 -1.57 -7.82 -5.01
C SER A 244 -0.95 -7.17 -3.76
N PHE A 245 -1.75 -6.65 -2.81
CA PHE A 245 -1.23 -6.10 -1.56
C PHE A 245 -0.31 -7.05 -0.79
N PRO A 246 -0.62 -8.35 -0.60
CA PRO A 246 0.27 -9.29 0.09
C PRO A 246 1.66 -9.36 -0.55
N ASP A 247 1.73 -9.36 -1.87
CA ASP A 247 3.01 -9.36 -2.58
C ASP A 247 3.80 -8.07 -2.31
N TYR A 248 3.15 -6.91 -2.33
CA TYR A 248 3.79 -5.64 -2.00
C TYR A 248 4.24 -5.58 -0.53
N ILE A 249 3.45 -6.14 0.39
CA ILE A 249 3.78 -6.21 1.82
C ILE A 249 5.00 -7.11 2.06
N GLU A 250 5.11 -8.25 1.37
CA GLU A 250 6.17 -9.24 1.63
C GLU A 250 7.46 -9.00 0.85
N LYS A 251 7.38 -8.44 -0.37
CA LYS A 251 8.50 -8.41 -1.31
C LYS A 251 9.19 -7.04 -1.44
N THR A 252 8.66 -5.99 -0.84
CA THR A 252 9.23 -4.63 -0.93
C THR A 252 10.09 -4.27 0.29
N THR A 253 10.80 -3.13 0.21
CA THR A 253 11.61 -2.63 1.34
C THR A 253 10.74 -2.27 2.53
N PHE A 254 11.31 -2.27 3.74
CA PHE A 254 10.56 -2.08 4.99
C PHE A 254 9.63 -0.87 4.98
N GLY A 255 10.10 0.30 4.52
CA GLY A 255 9.28 1.51 4.46
C GLY A 255 8.10 1.38 3.49
N ILE A 256 8.32 0.77 2.33
CA ILE A 256 7.29 0.53 1.33
C ILE A 256 6.28 -0.52 1.81
N SER A 257 6.76 -1.61 2.40
CA SER A 257 5.95 -2.66 3.00
C SER A 257 5.01 -2.11 4.08
N CYS A 258 5.50 -1.24 4.97
CA CYS A 258 4.69 -0.59 5.99
C CYS A 258 3.61 0.34 5.40
N ASP A 259 3.95 1.08 4.33
CA ASP A 259 3.01 1.94 3.62
C ASP A 259 1.93 1.11 2.89
N ALA A 260 2.33 0.05 2.18
CA ALA A 260 1.41 -0.90 1.53
C ALA A 260 0.48 -1.57 2.54
N PHE A 261 1.00 -2.03 3.67
CA PHE A 261 0.18 -2.60 4.75
C PHE A 261 -0.81 -1.56 5.30
N SER A 262 -0.40 -0.31 5.44
CA SER A 262 -1.29 0.76 5.92
C SER A 262 -2.45 1.00 4.96
N ASN A 263 -2.20 1.01 3.65
CA ASN A 263 -3.25 1.17 2.64
C ASN A 263 -4.15 -0.08 2.52
N PHE A 264 -3.58 -1.27 2.66
CA PHE A 264 -4.34 -2.52 2.76
C PHE A 264 -5.29 -2.49 3.97
N LYS A 265 -4.78 -2.11 5.15
CA LYS A 265 -5.58 -1.91 6.37
C LYS A 265 -6.67 -0.86 6.15
N GLU A 266 -6.32 0.30 5.63
CA GLU A 266 -7.26 1.41 5.39
C GLU A 266 -8.47 0.95 4.55
N THR A 267 -8.19 0.19 3.48
CA THR A 267 -9.21 -0.39 2.59
C THR A 267 -10.17 -1.32 3.36
N LEU A 268 -9.67 -2.04 4.36
CA LEU A 268 -10.42 -3.02 5.15
C LEU A 268 -11.10 -2.47 6.41
N THR A 269 -10.76 -1.26 6.88
CA THR A 269 -11.26 -0.79 8.18
C THR A 269 -12.00 0.54 8.13
N ARG A 270 -11.86 1.32 7.06
CA ARG A 270 -12.48 2.65 7.00
C ARG A 270 -14.00 2.60 6.79
N HIS A 271 -14.44 1.91 5.73
CA HIS A 271 -15.83 1.93 5.27
C HIS A 271 -16.56 0.66 5.72
N LYS A 272 -16.84 0.58 7.02
CA LYS A 272 -17.23 -0.67 7.70
C LYS A 272 -18.39 -1.44 7.04
N PRO A 273 -19.53 -0.82 6.66
CA PRO A 273 -20.64 -1.56 6.04
C PRO A 273 -20.25 -2.18 4.69
N MET A 274 -19.53 -1.44 3.86
CA MET A 274 -19.05 -1.90 2.56
C MET A 274 -18.04 -3.05 2.71
N VAL A 275 -17.09 -2.93 3.65
CA VAL A 275 -16.12 -4.01 3.90
C VAL A 275 -16.79 -5.26 4.46
N ALA A 276 -17.73 -5.12 5.41
CA ALA A 276 -18.47 -6.24 5.96
C ALA A 276 -19.19 -7.03 4.86
N ALA A 277 -19.91 -6.34 3.97
CA ALA A 277 -20.58 -6.95 2.83
C ALA A 277 -19.59 -7.67 1.89
N TYR A 278 -18.43 -7.06 1.63
CA TYR A 278 -17.38 -7.68 0.82
C TYR A 278 -16.80 -8.95 1.46
N LEU A 279 -16.47 -8.89 2.76
CA LEU A 279 -15.86 -10.00 3.50
C LEU A 279 -16.83 -11.18 3.64
N GLU A 280 -18.12 -10.93 3.84
CA GLU A 280 -19.14 -11.99 3.86
C GLU A 280 -19.23 -12.69 2.49
N LYS A 281 -19.30 -11.91 1.41
CA LYS A 281 -19.43 -12.42 0.04
C LYS A 281 -18.20 -13.18 -0.43
N ASN A 282 -17.00 -12.71 -0.07
CA ASN A 282 -15.71 -13.23 -0.57
C ASN A 282 -14.89 -13.97 0.51
N TYR A 283 -15.56 -14.45 1.55
CA TYR A 283 -14.95 -14.97 2.77
C TYR A 283 -13.79 -15.93 2.51
N ASP A 284 -14.03 -17.01 1.76
CA ASP A 284 -13.02 -18.06 1.56
C ASP A 284 -11.81 -17.53 0.79
N ARG A 285 -12.04 -16.78 -0.29
CA ARG A 285 -10.96 -16.17 -1.09
C ARG A 285 -10.13 -15.20 -0.24
N PHE A 286 -10.79 -14.35 0.54
CA PHE A 286 -10.11 -13.39 1.41
C PHE A 286 -9.29 -14.08 2.50
N PHE A 287 -9.89 -14.96 3.30
CA PHE A 287 -9.19 -15.59 4.43
C PHE A 287 -8.12 -16.60 4.01
N ASN A 288 -8.25 -17.24 2.84
CA ASN A 288 -7.17 -18.05 2.28
C ASN A 288 -5.92 -17.20 2.00
N MET A 289 -6.10 -16.03 1.38
CA MET A 289 -5.00 -15.07 1.21
C MET A 289 -4.52 -14.54 2.57
N TYR A 290 -5.42 -14.13 3.46
CA TYR A 290 -5.04 -13.51 4.72
C TYR A 290 -4.23 -14.46 5.62
N THR A 291 -4.52 -15.76 5.55
CA THR A 291 -3.76 -16.79 6.28
C THR A 291 -2.28 -16.80 5.89
N THR A 292 -1.93 -16.47 4.64
CA THR A 292 -0.52 -16.39 4.23
C THR A 292 0.23 -15.27 4.97
N LEU A 293 -0.45 -14.14 5.23
CA LEU A 293 0.11 -13.03 6.01
C LEU A 293 0.27 -13.39 7.49
N LEU A 294 -0.68 -14.12 8.07
CA LEU A 294 -0.61 -14.62 9.44
C LEU A 294 0.54 -15.63 9.64
N GLN A 295 0.90 -16.36 8.58
CA GLN A 295 1.98 -17.34 8.59
C GLN A 295 3.33 -16.76 8.16
N SER A 296 3.37 -15.48 7.78
CA SER A 296 4.57 -14.80 7.28
C SER A 296 5.81 -15.03 8.16
N PRO A 297 6.98 -15.31 7.56
CA PRO A 297 8.24 -15.34 8.30
C PRO A 297 8.66 -13.93 8.76
N ASN A 298 8.14 -12.87 8.15
CA ASN A 298 8.41 -11.49 8.53
C ASN A 298 7.67 -11.15 9.83
N TYR A 299 8.44 -10.82 10.88
CA TYR A 299 7.90 -10.48 12.20
C TYR A 299 6.87 -9.34 12.14
N VAL A 300 7.17 -8.27 11.40
CA VAL A 300 6.31 -7.07 11.35
C VAL A 300 5.02 -7.41 10.61
N THR A 301 5.10 -8.07 9.44
CA THR A 301 3.92 -8.50 8.68
C THR A 301 3.04 -9.42 9.51
N LYS A 302 3.61 -10.47 10.12
CA LYS A 302 2.87 -11.42 10.95
C LYS A 302 2.17 -10.72 12.11
N ARG A 303 2.89 -9.87 12.85
CA ARG A 303 2.32 -9.16 14.00
C ARG A 303 1.21 -8.20 13.58
N GLN A 304 1.42 -7.37 12.56
CA GLN A 304 0.42 -6.38 12.13
C GLN A 304 -0.82 -7.05 11.52
N SER A 305 -0.64 -8.16 10.81
CA SER A 305 -1.76 -8.96 10.28
C SER A 305 -2.59 -9.58 11.40
N LEU A 306 -1.92 -10.09 12.46
CA LEU A 306 -2.64 -10.65 13.60
C LEU A 306 -3.43 -9.58 14.38
N LYS A 307 -2.83 -8.40 14.55
CA LYS A 307 -3.52 -7.24 15.14
C LYS A 307 -4.73 -6.82 14.31
N LEU A 308 -4.56 -6.69 12.99
CA LEU A 308 -5.64 -6.31 12.08
C LEU A 308 -6.75 -7.37 12.04
N LEU A 309 -6.43 -8.67 12.12
CA LEU A 309 -7.43 -9.72 12.26
C LEU A 309 -8.30 -9.51 13.51
N GLY A 310 -7.68 -9.20 14.65
CA GLY A 310 -8.42 -8.86 15.87
C GLY A 310 -9.36 -7.67 15.68
N GLU A 311 -8.89 -6.60 15.04
CA GLU A 311 -9.70 -5.43 14.72
C GLU A 311 -10.90 -5.78 13.81
N ILE A 312 -10.69 -6.61 12.77
CA ILE A 312 -11.76 -7.05 11.86
C ILE A 312 -12.81 -7.88 12.59
N LEU A 313 -12.38 -8.86 13.38
CA LEU A 313 -13.29 -9.80 14.05
C LEU A 313 -14.09 -9.15 15.19
N LEU A 314 -13.52 -8.14 15.87
CA LEU A 314 -14.18 -7.45 16.97
C LEU A 314 -15.09 -6.30 16.51
N ASP A 315 -15.07 -5.94 15.22
CA ASP A 315 -15.99 -4.93 14.70
C ASP A 315 -17.42 -5.48 14.63
N ARG A 316 -18.37 -4.75 15.23
CA ARG A 316 -19.79 -5.12 15.27
C ARG A 316 -20.42 -5.33 13.88
N THR A 317 -19.92 -4.65 12.84
CA THR A 317 -20.44 -4.80 11.47
C THR A 317 -20.03 -6.14 10.86
N ASN A 318 -18.95 -6.75 11.34
CA ASN A 318 -18.41 -8.02 10.87
C ASN A 318 -18.94 -9.22 11.67
N PHE A 319 -20.08 -9.11 12.35
CA PHE A 319 -20.59 -10.17 13.22
C PHE A 319 -20.73 -11.53 12.52
N ASN A 320 -21.23 -11.57 11.28
CA ASN A 320 -21.37 -12.82 10.53
C ASN A 320 -20.00 -13.40 10.13
N VAL A 321 -19.08 -12.52 9.69
CA VAL A 321 -17.70 -12.87 9.36
C VAL A 321 -16.99 -13.46 10.59
N MET A 322 -17.10 -12.80 11.73
CA MET A 322 -16.56 -13.25 13.00
C MET A 322 -17.13 -14.61 13.39
N THR A 323 -18.45 -14.76 13.35
CA THR A 323 -19.14 -16.01 13.71
C THR A 323 -18.66 -17.18 12.85
N ARG A 324 -18.49 -16.95 11.54
CA ARG A 324 -17.93 -17.96 10.62
C ARG A 324 -16.46 -18.27 10.94
N TYR A 325 -15.65 -17.25 11.25
CA TYR A 325 -14.22 -17.41 11.56
C TYR A 325 -13.99 -18.23 12.82
N ILE A 326 -14.72 -17.92 13.90
CA ILE A 326 -14.56 -18.60 15.19
C ILE A 326 -15.20 -19.99 15.25
N SER A 327 -15.90 -20.38 14.18
CA SER A 327 -16.49 -21.72 14.05
C SER A 327 -15.56 -22.74 13.37
N ASN A 328 -14.43 -22.28 12.82
CA ASN A 328 -13.47 -23.13 12.12
C ASN A 328 -12.37 -23.62 13.07
N GLU A 329 -12.16 -24.94 13.12
CA GLU A 329 -11.17 -25.56 14.00
C GLU A 329 -9.72 -25.26 13.63
N ASP A 330 -9.39 -25.08 12.35
CA ASP A 330 -8.03 -24.79 11.91
C ASP A 330 -7.63 -23.36 12.30
N ASN A 331 -8.58 -22.43 12.28
CA ASN A 331 -8.37 -21.09 12.81
C ASN A 331 -8.06 -21.11 14.31
N LEU A 332 -8.80 -21.92 15.10
CA LEU A 332 -8.52 -22.09 16.52
C LEU A 332 -7.12 -22.68 16.75
N LYS A 333 -6.79 -23.78 16.06
CA LYS A 333 -5.47 -24.43 16.16
C LYS A 333 -4.34 -23.44 15.82
N MET A 334 -4.52 -22.63 14.78
CA MET A 334 -3.56 -21.59 14.40
C MET A 334 -3.36 -20.56 15.53
N MET A 335 -4.44 -20.05 16.11
CA MET A 335 -4.35 -19.09 17.23
C MET A 335 -3.67 -19.72 18.47
N MET A 336 -4.01 -20.97 18.80
CA MET A 336 -3.37 -21.71 19.90
C MET A 336 -1.87 -21.94 19.67
N ASN A 337 -1.45 -22.16 18.43
CA ASN A 337 -0.04 -22.26 18.09
C ASN A 337 0.67 -20.89 18.20
N LEU A 338 0.02 -19.81 17.76
CA LEU A 338 0.57 -18.45 17.85
C LEU A 338 0.68 -17.94 19.30
N LEU A 339 -0.16 -18.43 20.23
CA LEU A 339 0.03 -18.20 21.68
C LEU A 339 1.38 -18.71 22.19
N ARG A 340 2.00 -19.66 21.47
CA ARG A 340 3.32 -20.23 21.82
C ARG A 340 4.45 -19.72 20.92
N ASP A 341 4.20 -18.67 20.12
CA ASP A 341 5.23 -18.07 19.27
C ASP A 341 6.41 -17.57 20.11
N LYS A 342 7.63 -17.55 19.55
CA LYS A 342 8.82 -17.04 20.26
C LYS A 342 8.70 -15.57 20.67
N SER A 343 7.88 -14.78 19.98
CA SER A 343 7.70 -13.36 20.24
C SER A 343 6.53 -13.10 21.19
N LYS A 344 6.85 -12.55 22.37
CA LYS A 344 5.89 -12.03 23.35
C LYS A 344 4.82 -11.12 22.72
N ASN A 345 5.17 -10.31 21.73
CA ASN A 345 4.20 -9.44 21.08
C ASN A 345 3.25 -10.19 20.13
N ILE A 346 3.71 -11.26 19.46
CA ILE A 346 2.83 -12.10 18.63
C ILE A 346 1.88 -12.89 19.52
N GLN A 347 2.39 -13.46 20.61
CA GLN A 347 1.59 -14.14 21.62
C GLN A 347 0.45 -13.26 22.12
N PHE A 348 0.75 -12.00 22.43
CA PHE A 348 -0.22 -11.02 22.91
C PHE A 348 -1.33 -10.72 21.87
N GLU A 349 -0.98 -10.45 20.61
CA GLU A 349 -2.00 -10.23 19.57
C GLU A 349 -2.80 -11.53 19.29
N ALA A 350 -2.18 -12.71 19.39
CA ALA A 350 -2.86 -14.01 19.25
C ALA A 350 -3.91 -14.21 20.35
N PHE A 351 -3.61 -13.78 21.58
CA PHE A 351 -4.54 -13.84 22.69
C PHE A 351 -5.82 -13.04 22.42
N HIS A 352 -5.72 -11.85 21.81
CA HIS A 352 -6.89 -11.05 21.48
C HIS A 352 -7.81 -11.69 20.44
N VAL A 353 -7.29 -12.56 19.57
CA VAL A 353 -8.11 -13.36 18.65
C VAL A 353 -8.62 -14.62 19.35
N PHE A 354 -7.77 -15.32 20.10
CA PHE A 354 -8.11 -16.53 20.85
C PHE A 354 -9.26 -16.28 21.84
N LYS A 355 -9.26 -15.15 22.56
CA LYS A 355 -10.32 -14.82 23.51
C LYS A 355 -11.71 -14.79 22.85
N VAL A 356 -11.81 -14.45 21.56
CA VAL A 356 -13.10 -14.41 20.84
C VAL A 356 -13.67 -15.82 20.65
N PHE A 357 -12.82 -16.82 20.41
CA PHE A 357 -13.24 -18.23 20.37
C PHE A 357 -13.79 -18.69 21.73
N VAL A 358 -13.09 -18.32 22.80
CA VAL A 358 -13.46 -18.72 24.17
C VAL A 358 -14.69 -17.95 24.66
N ALA A 359 -14.83 -16.67 24.33
CA ALA A 359 -15.96 -15.85 24.73
C ALA A 359 -17.26 -16.15 23.96
N ASN A 360 -17.20 -16.93 22.86
CA ASN A 360 -18.39 -17.29 22.09
C ASN A 360 -19.38 -18.08 22.99
N PRO A 361 -20.61 -17.59 23.25
CA PRO A 361 -21.58 -18.30 24.08
C PRO A 361 -22.17 -19.53 23.39
N ARG A 362 -22.12 -19.61 22.05
CA ARG A 362 -22.62 -20.72 21.24
C ARG A 362 -21.46 -21.37 20.48
N LYS A 363 -20.53 -21.96 21.22
CA LYS A 363 -19.37 -22.66 20.62
C LYS A 363 -19.83 -23.87 19.81
N PRO A 364 -19.36 -24.04 18.56
CA PRO A 364 -19.58 -25.29 17.86
C PRO A 364 -18.96 -26.48 18.61
N PRO A 365 -19.56 -27.69 18.55
CA PRO A 365 -19.06 -28.85 19.29
C PRO A 365 -17.59 -29.18 19.00
N VAL A 366 -17.12 -28.96 17.78
CA VAL A 366 -15.71 -29.16 17.39
C VAL A 366 -14.77 -28.22 18.14
N ILE A 367 -15.15 -26.95 18.30
CA ILE A 367 -14.39 -25.94 19.04
C ILE A 367 -14.38 -26.28 20.54
N GLU A 368 -15.55 -26.60 21.09
CA GLU A 368 -15.68 -26.98 22.50
C GLU A 368 -14.84 -28.22 22.84
N ASN A 369 -14.86 -29.24 21.96
CA ASN A 369 -14.07 -30.45 22.13
C ASN A 369 -12.55 -30.17 22.14
N ILE A 370 -12.07 -29.26 21.28
CA ILE A 370 -10.65 -28.87 21.27
C ILE A 370 -10.28 -28.17 22.59
N LEU A 371 -11.09 -27.23 23.05
CA LEU A 371 -10.86 -26.53 24.32
C LEU A 371 -10.88 -27.50 25.50
N ARG A 372 -11.87 -28.41 25.56
CA ARG A 372 -12.01 -29.42 26.63
C ARG A 372 -10.82 -30.37 26.69
N ARG A 373 -10.36 -30.89 25.53
CA ARG A 373 -9.19 -31.80 25.45
C ARG A 373 -7.89 -31.13 25.90
N ASN A 374 -7.79 -29.80 25.77
CA ASN A 374 -6.61 -29.04 26.13
C ASN A 374 -6.77 -28.23 27.42
N ARG A 375 -7.87 -28.43 28.17
CA ARG A 375 -8.26 -27.61 29.33
C ARG A 375 -7.11 -27.43 30.32
N ASP A 376 -6.60 -28.50 30.89
CA ASP A 376 -5.60 -28.42 31.97
C ASP A 376 -4.31 -27.72 31.51
N ARG A 377 -3.91 -27.98 30.25
CA ARG A 377 -2.74 -27.33 29.65
C ARG A 377 -2.99 -25.84 29.38
N LEU A 378 -4.18 -25.48 28.91
CA LEU A 378 -4.57 -24.09 28.65
C LEU A 378 -4.65 -23.28 29.95
N VAL A 379 -5.24 -23.85 31.00
CA VAL A 379 -5.32 -23.20 32.32
C VAL A 379 -3.92 -22.96 32.85
N SER A 380 -3.08 -24.01 32.93
CA SER A 380 -1.70 -23.89 33.40
C SER A 380 -0.88 -22.88 32.58
N PHE A 381 -1.06 -22.86 31.26
CA PHE A 381 -0.39 -21.91 30.37
C PHE A 381 -0.85 -20.46 30.64
N LEU A 382 -2.16 -20.21 30.63
CA LEU A 382 -2.75 -18.88 30.75
C LEU A 382 -2.55 -18.27 32.14
N SER A 383 -2.50 -19.06 33.22
CA SER A 383 -2.19 -18.57 34.57
C SER A 383 -0.80 -17.91 34.65
N ASN A 384 0.13 -18.34 33.79
CA ASN A 384 1.50 -17.83 33.74
C ASN A 384 1.76 -16.90 32.54
N PHE A 385 0.72 -16.62 31.73
CA PHE A 385 0.85 -15.88 30.48
C PHE A 385 0.92 -14.37 30.73
N HIS A 386 2.06 -13.77 30.39
CA HIS A 386 2.32 -12.33 30.48
C HIS A 386 1.96 -11.67 31.83
N ASN A 387 2.30 -12.31 32.95
CA ASN A 387 2.09 -11.75 34.30
C ASN A 387 2.97 -10.51 34.57
N ASP A 388 3.97 -10.26 33.72
CA ASP A 388 4.86 -9.11 33.76
C ASP A 388 4.27 -7.83 33.15
N ARG A 389 3.04 -7.85 32.62
CA ARG A 389 2.38 -6.68 32.06
C ARG A 389 1.49 -5.97 33.09
N ASP A 390 1.78 -4.69 33.30
CA ASP A 390 0.91 -3.75 34.02
C ASP A 390 -0.20 -3.22 33.09
N ASP A 391 -1.14 -4.10 32.74
CA ASP A 391 -2.31 -3.80 31.92
C ASP A 391 -3.55 -4.43 32.57
N GLU A 392 -4.30 -3.64 33.33
CA GLU A 392 -5.47 -4.09 34.09
C GLU A 392 -6.52 -4.74 33.19
N GLN A 393 -6.78 -4.15 32.02
CA GLN A 393 -7.74 -4.69 31.06
C GLN A 393 -7.31 -6.09 30.59
N PHE A 394 -6.02 -6.27 30.28
CA PHE A 394 -5.50 -7.57 29.89
C PHE A 394 -5.61 -8.61 31.03
N VAL A 395 -5.33 -8.21 32.27
CA VAL A 395 -5.46 -9.09 33.43
C VAL A 395 -6.91 -9.57 33.58
N ASP A 396 -7.88 -8.66 33.50
CA ASP A 396 -9.30 -8.98 33.58
C ASP A 396 -9.76 -9.90 32.43
N GLU A 397 -9.36 -9.59 31.19
CA GLU A 397 -9.66 -10.43 30.03
C GLU A 397 -9.07 -11.83 30.17
N LYS A 398 -7.86 -11.95 30.72
CA LYS A 398 -7.20 -13.23 30.97
C LYS A 398 -7.90 -14.05 32.04
N GLN A 399 -8.30 -13.41 33.15
CA GLN A 399 -9.08 -14.08 34.20
C GLN A 399 -10.44 -14.54 33.68
N TYR A 400 -11.12 -13.72 32.88
CA TYR A 400 -12.38 -14.10 32.26
C TYR A 400 -12.24 -15.31 31.33
N VAL A 401 -11.20 -15.34 30.49
CA VAL A 401 -10.89 -16.49 29.61
C VAL A 401 -10.58 -17.75 30.43
N LEU A 402 -9.80 -17.62 31.51
CA LEU A 402 -9.49 -18.73 32.42
C LEU A 402 -10.76 -19.35 33.02
N GLN A 403 -11.66 -18.53 33.57
CA GLN A 403 -12.92 -18.98 34.16
C GLN A 403 -13.80 -19.75 33.16
N ILE A 404 -13.86 -19.31 31.90
CA ILE A 404 -14.62 -20.02 30.86
C ILE A 404 -13.97 -21.37 30.51
N ILE A 405 -12.64 -21.42 30.39
CA ILE A 405 -11.94 -22.68 30.08
C ILE A 405 -12.06 -23.66 31.25
N GLU A 406 -11.99 -23.18 32.49
CA GLU A 406 -12.16 -24.01 33.69
C GLU A 406 -13.57 -24.61 33.81
N SER A 407 -14.60 -23.86 33.40
CA SER A 407 -15.97 -24.36 33.36
C SER A 407 -16.26 -25.27 32.15
N THR A 408 -15.38 -25.27 31.13
CA THR A 408 -15.52 -26.13 29.95
C THR A 408 -15.32 -27.59 30.34
N GLY A 409 -16.42 -28.35 30.47
CA GLY A 409 -16.40 -29.77 30.86
C GLY A 409 -17.06 -30.09 32.21
N GLN A 410 -17.60 -29.10 32.93
CA GLN A 410 -18.58 -29.38 33.98
C GLN A 410 -19.93 -29.70 33.31
N PRO A 411 -20.65 -30.76 33.71
CA PRO A 411 -22.02 -30.97 33.23
C PRO A 411 -22.84 -29.72 33.58
N PRO A 412 -23.83 -29.32 32.73
CA PRO A 412 -24.70 -28.21 33.08
C PRO A 412 -25.30 -28.51 34.46
N GLN A 413 -25.05 -27.64 35.42
CA GLN A 413 -25.71 -27.73 36.73
C GLN A 413 -27.21 -27.75 36.43
N ARG A 414 -27.85 -28.90 36.66
CA ARG A 414 -29.31 -28.97 36.72
C ARG A 414 -29.71 -27.91 37.73
N ALA A 415 -30.45 -26.89 37.28
CA ALA A 415 -31.13 -25.97 38.17
C ALA A 415 -31.85 -26.83 39.21
N ALA A 416 -31.46 -26.69 40.48
CA ALA A 416 -32.19 -27.29 41.57
C ALA A 416 -33.62 -26.77 41.48
N ALA A 417 -34.57 -27.70 41.40
CA ALA A 417 -35.98 -27.48 41.18
C ALA A 417 -36.62 -26.61 42.27
#